data_AF-A0A2V2XDM5-F1
#
_entry.id   AF-A0A2V2XDM5-F1
#
_cell.length_a   1.000
_cell.length_b   1.000
_cell.length_c   1.000
_cell.angle_alpha   90.00
_cell.angle_beta   90.00
_cell.angle_gamma   90.00
#
_symmetry.space_group_name_H-M   'P 1'
#
loop_
_entity.id
_entity.type
_entity.pdbx_description
1 polymer ?
#
loop_
_entity_poly.entity_id
_entity_poly.type
_entity_poly.pdbx_seq_one_letter_code
_entity_poly.pdbx_strand_id
1 'polypeptide(L)'
;MTARTLLGRIGIVLCYLMDTLVPCSTRCCTSPATMFQWMILRSFASWAPALPVTRSAALRLGIEVTTGPLGQGIGEGVGLAIAEAQLAATYNRPGHNIIDHWTYVFCGDGCLMEGIGQESLSLAGHLGLEKFVLVYDSNHISIDGSTDLAFTEQPKQKYESMGFHVIMVDNGDTGFDAIRKAFEDCKKVKGKPKLIVLNTTIGFGSGLAGTEKVHGAPLGDSDIQQLKQRFGRDPSKKFYVEEEVYDVFKQHVAVCEQKHEAWKAAMKKYAAEFPKEAAALEAQLKGVLPSGWKSQLPLNDASKIATRKASENTLGTLFSNISGLIGGSSDLTTSNLTRPNSAALTDFQKATPQGRYIRFGVREHAMCAIMNGIHAHGGFIPFGGTFLNFLATRLVLFASPP
;
A
#
# COMPACT_ATOMS: atom_id res chain seq x y z
N MET A 1 -15.19 21.01 7.19
CA MET A 1 -14.86 19.58 7.06
C MET A 1 -13.44 19.38 7.58
N THR A 2 -13.30 18.81 8.77
CA THR A 2 -12.08 18.85 9.60
C THR A 2 -11.13 17.69 9.34
N ALA A 3 -9.83 17.95 9.54
CA ALA A 3 -8.69 17.04 9.37
C ALA A 3 -8.72 15.85 10.35
N ARG A 4 -9.55 14.84 10.08
CA ARG A 4 -9.86 13.80 11.06
C ARG A 4 -9.18 12.44 10.91
N THR A 5 -8.34 12.15 9.91
CA THR A 5 -8.04 10.70 9.70
C THR A 5 -6.72 10.26 9.07
N LEU A 6 -5.71 11.12 8.85
CA LEU A 6 -4.53 10.69 8.06
C LEU A 6 -3.29 10.20 8.83
N LEU A 7 -3.13 10.49 10.14
CA LEU A 7 -1.82 10.35 10.80
C LEU A 7 -1.79 9.46 12.04
N GLY A 8 -2.59 8.38 12.06
CA GLY A 8 -2.52 7.37 13.12
C GLY A 8 -2.84 5.96 12.62
N ARG A 9 -2.73 5.72 11.31
CA ARG A 9 -3.19 4.48 10.69
C ARG A 9 -2.03 3.52 10.48
N ILE A 10 -2.21 2.28 10.91
CA ILE A 10 -1.48 1.15 10.37
C ILE A 10 -2.07 0.91 8.98
N GLY A 11 -1.30 1.17 7.93
CA GLY A 11 -1.73 0.85 6.57
C GLY A 11 -1.66 -0.66 6.38
N ILE A 12 -2.80 -1.33 6.27
CA ILE A 12 -2.89 -2.72 5.84
C ILE A 12 -3.36 -2.71 4.39
N VAL A 13 -2.51 -3.14 3.47
CA VAL A 13 -2.89 -3.39 2.08
C VAL A 13 -3.15 -4.88 1.92
N LEU A 14 -4.39 -5.24 1.64
CA LEU A 14 -4.77 -6.61 1.28
C LEU A 14 -4.67 -6.75 -0.25
N CYS A 15 -3.78 -7.62 -0.76
CA CYS A 15 -3.69 -7.88 -2.21
C CYS A 15 -4.73 -8.88 -2.74
N TYR A 16 -5.68 -9.33 -1.92
CA TYR A 16 -6.71 -10.27 -2.34
C TYR A 16 -8.01 -9.54 -2.64
N LEU A 17 -8.40 -9.48 -3.92
CA LEU A 17 -9.79 -9.37 -4.38
C LEU A 17 -9.84 -9.49 -5.92
N MET A 18 -10.17 -10.68 -6.43
CA MET A 18 -10.42 -10.89 -7.86
C MET A 18 -11.82 -10.42 -8.29
N ASP A 19 -11.85 -9.94 -9.53
CA ASP A 19 -12.93 -9.89 -10.53
C ASP A 19 -14.36 -9.55 -10.12
N THR A 20 -14.79 -8.31 -10.43
CA THR A 20 -16.07 -8.03 -11.10
C THR A 20 -16.09 -6.61 -11.67
N LEU A 21 -16.28 -6.49 -12.99
CA LEU A 21 -16.53 -5.24 -13.73
C LEU A 21 -18.01 -4.83 -13.58
N VAL A 22 -18.35 -3.61 -13.09
CA VAL A 22 -19.68 -2.99 -13.34
C VAL A 22 -19.63 -1.43 -13.26
N PRO A 23 -20.45 -0.68 -14.03
CA PRO A 23 -20.56 0.78 -14.00
C PRO A 23 -21.57 1.36 -12.98
N CYS A 24 -21.25 2.58 -12.51
CA CYS A 24 -22.07 3.72 -12.06
C CYS A 24 -23.55 3.55 -11.61
N SER A 25 -23.87 3.98 -10.39
CA SER A 25 -24.75 5.13 -10.08
C SER A 25 -24.95 5.31 -8.55
N THR A 26 -25.64 6.39 -8.15
CA THR A 26 -25.43 7.19 -6.94
C THR A 26 -26.40 6.90 -5.77
N ARG A 27 -25.95 7.03 -4.50
CA ARG A 27 -26.43 8.00 -3.45
C ARG A 27 -26.08 7.60 -2.00
N CYS A 28 -25.82 8.64 -1.23
CA CYS A 28 -25.44 8.73 0.20
C CYS A 28 -26.45 8.11 1.19
N CYS A 29 -25.97 7.75 2.41
CA CYS A 29 -26.30 8.48 3.65
C CYS A 29 -25.59 7.90 4.91
N THR A 30 -25.66 8.67 5.98
CA THR A 30 -24.85 8.75 7.22
C THR A 30 -25.31 7.84 8.38
N SER A 31 -24.37 7.49 9.30
CA SER A 31 -24.54 6.89 10.66
C SER A 31 -24.16 5.39 10.80
N PRO A 32 -23.98 4.89 12.03
CA PRO A 32 -22.76 4.29 12.59
C PRO A 32 -22.37 2.97 11.90
N ALA A 33 -21.07 2.61 11.99
CA ALA A 33 -20.37 1.59 11.21
C ALA A 33 -20.89 0.12 11.26
N THR A 34 -22.10 -0.16 11.74
CA THR A 34 -22.59 -1.54 11.89
C THR A 34 -23.54 -2.00 10.80
N MET A 35 -24.37 -1.16 10.17
CA MET A 35 -25.35 -1.66 9.20
C MET A 35 -24.77 -1.81 7.78
N PHE A 36 -23.94 -0.85 7.34
CA PHE A 36 -23.38 -0.82 5.98
C PHE A 36 -22.34 -1.92 5.73
N GLN A 37 -21.47 -2.19 6.71
CA GLN A 37 -20.45 -3.25 6.63
C GLN A 37 -21.07 -4.65 6.63
N TRP A 38 -22.15 -4.84 7.39
CA TRP A 38 -22.93 -6.08 7.41
C TRP A 38 -23.71 -6.31 6.12
N MET A 39 -24.24 -5.25 5.50
CA MET A 39 -24.83 -5.33 4.15
C MET A 39 -23.78 -5.72 3.12
N ILE A 40 -22.57 -5.15 3.14
CA ILE A 40 -21.48 -5.55 2.24
C ILE A 40 -21.14 -7.04 2.37
N LEU A 41 -21.05 -7.57 3.59
CA LEU A 41 -20.77 -8.99 3.83
C LEU A 41 -21.89 -9.92 3.34
N ARG A 42 -23.15 -9.52 3.50
CA ARG A 42 -24.32 -10.31 3.04
C ARG A 42 -24.59 -10.18 1.54
N SER A 43 -24.20 -9.06 0.95
CA SER A 43 -24.41 -8.73 -0.47
C SER A 43 -23.26 -9.18 -1.36
N PHE A 44 -22.18 -9.75 -0.81
CA PHE A 44 -20.98 -10.13 -1.57
C PHE A 44 -21.26 -11.02 -2.80
N ALA A 45 -22.34 -11.80 -2.78
CA ALA A 45 -22.78 -12.63 -3.91
C ALA A 45 -24.03 -12.09 -4.66
N SER A 46 -24.71 -11.07 -4.13
CA SER A 46 -26.03 -10.66 -4.62
C SER A 46 -26.17 -9.19 -5.00
N TRP A 47 -25.14 -8.37 -4.81
CA TRP A 47 -25.01 -7.01 -5.35
C TRP A 47 -23.52 -6.71 -5.37
N ALA A 48 -22.95 -6.34 -6.52
CA ALA A 48 -21.57 -5.84 -6.57
C ALA A 48 -21.45 -4.76 -5.48
N PRO A 49 -20.72 -4.98 -4.36
CA PRO A 49 -20.58 -3.93 -3.37
C PRO A 49 -19.91 -2.80 -4.12
N ALA A 50 -20.62 -1.67 -4.24
CA ALA A 50 -20.14 -0.52 -4.98
C ALA A 50 -18.75 -0.19 -4.45
N LEU A 51 -17.71 -0.56 -5.20
CA LEU A 51 -16.35 -0.20 -4.87
C LEU A 51 -16.37 1.32 -4.67
N PRO A 52 -15.85 1.82 -3.55
CA PRO A 52 -15.99 3.22 -3.21
C PRO A 52 -15.46 4.10 -4.35
N VAL A 53 -16.37 4.81 -5.01
CA VAL A 53 -16.10 5.61 -6.23
C VAL A 53 -15.17 6.80 -5.95
N THR A 54 -14.92 7.10 -4.67
CA THR A 54 -13.98 8.14 -4.24
C THR A 54 -13.03 7.61 -3.17
N ARG A 55 -11.80 8.11 -3.18
CA ARG A 55 -10.79 7.83 -2.15
C ARG A 55 -11.32 8.07 -0.73
N SER A 56 -12.08 9.12 -0.51
CA SER A 56 -12.67 9.42 0.81
C SER A 56 -13.74 8.41 1.26
N ALA A 57 -14.40 7.72 0.33
CA ALA A 57 -15.27 6.61 0.65
C ALA A 57 -14.47 5.33 0.93
N ALA A 58 -13.40 5.05 0.18
CA ALA A 58 -12.53 3.89 0.38
C ALA A 58 -11.82 3.94 1.73
N LEU A 59 -11.26 5.10 2.07
CA LEU A 59 -10.58 5.34 3.34
C LEU A 59 -11.50 5.27 4.56
N ARG A 60 -12.82 5.48 4.39
CA ARG A 60 -13.81 5.28 5.47
C ARG A 60 -14.09 3.81 5.73
N LEU A 61 -13.90 2.96 4.74
CA LEU A 61 -14.01 1.50 4.84
C LEU A 61 -12.68 0.83 5.22
N GLY A 62 -11.60 1.61 5.38
CA GLY A 62 -10.26 1.09 5.66
C GLY A 62 -9.54 0.50 4.45
N ILE A 63 -10.05 0.76 3.23
CA ILE A 63 -9.42 0.33 1.98
C ILE A 63 -8.50 1.47 1.52
N GLU A 64 -7.19 1.22 1.54
CA GLU A 64 -6.17 2.21 1.17
C GLU A 64 -5.99 2.32 -0.35
N VAL A 65 -6.02 1.18 -1.07
CA VAL A 65 -5.80 1.06 -2.51
C VAL A 65 -6.68 -0.03 -3.13
N THR A 66 -6.87 0.02 -4.45
CA THR A 66 -7.61 -0.99 -5.20
C THR A 66 -6.65 -2.06 -5.70
N THR A 67 -6.84 -3.29 -5.21
CA THR A 67 -6.05 -4.47 -5.61
C THR A 67 -6.91 -5.42 -6.46
N GLY A 68 -6.38 -6.60 -6.77
CA GLY A 68 -7.02 -7.61 -7.62
C GLY A 68 -6.12 -8.06 -8.75
N PRO A 69 -5.67 -7.16 -9.63
CA PRO A 69 -4.54 -7.44 -10.49
C PRO A 69 -3.31 -7.74 -9.62
N LEU A 70 -2.82 -8.98 -9.69
CA LEU A 70 -1.82 -9.50 -8.79
C LEU A 70 -0.51 -8.69 -8.88
N GLY A 71 0.20 -8.58 -7.76
CA GLY A 71 1.44 -7.79 -7.66
C GLY A 71 1.26 -6.27 -7.50
N GLN A 72 0.12 -5.67 -7.90
CA GLN A 72 -0.09 -4.21 -7.76
C GLN A 72 0.02 -3.72 -6.32
N GLY A 73 -0.66 -4.40 -5.39
CA GLY A 73 -0.66 -4.01 -3.98
C GLY A 73 0.73 -4.08 -3.31
N ILE A 74 1.66 -4.87 -3.86
CA ILE A 74 3.07 -4.86 -3.42
C ILE A 74 3.70 -3.51 -3.80
N GLY A 75 3.60 -3.09 -5.06
CA GLY A 75 4.14 -1.81 -5.52
C GLY A 75 3.49 -0.62 -4.81
N GLU A 76 2.18 -0.65 -4.63
CA GLU A 76 1.45 0.37 -3.86
C GLU A 76 1.88 0.42 -2.40
N GLY A 77 2.07 -0.73 -1.76
CA GLY A 77 2.61 -0.81 -0.40
C GLY A 77 4.03 -0.26 -0.28
N VAL A 78 4.89 -0.51 -1.26
CA VAL A 78 6.22 0.11 -1.34
C VAL A 78 6.09 1.63 -1.44
N GLY A 79 5.13 2.14 -2.22
CA GLY A 79 4.82 3.57 -2.30
C GLY A 79 4.34 4.19 -0.99
N LEU A 80 3.46 3.50 -0.25
CA LEU A 80 3.03 3.92 1.09
C LEU A 80 4.23 4.04 2.05
N ALA A 81 5.15 3.08 2.01
CA ALA A 81 6.35 3.07 2.86
C ALA A 81 7.37 4.16 2.47
N ILE A 82 7.52 4.45 1.17
CA ILE A 82 8.34 5.60 0.70
C ILE A 82 7.76 6.91 1.22
N ALA A 83 6.44 7.09 1.11
CA ALA A 83 5.76 8.30 1.56
C ALA A 83 5.91 8.52 3.08
N GLU A 84 5.77 7.46 3.88
CA GLU A 84 6.00 7.52 5.33
C GLU A 84 7.44 7.93 5.65
N ALA A 85 8.42 7.27 5.03
CA ALA A 85 9.83 7.54 5.30
C ALA A 85 10.23 8.97 4.90
N GLN A 86 9.71 9.46 3.77
CA GLN A 86 9.99 10.82 3.29
C GLN A 86 9.38 11.88 4.22
N LEU A 87 8.12 11.69 4.63
CA LEU A 87 7.46 12.62 5.55
C LEU A 87 8.14 12.60 6.93
N ALA A 88 8.44 11.42 7.46
CA ALA A 88 9.16 11.26 8.72
C ALA A 88 10.49 11.99 8.69
N ALA A 89 11.29 11.81 7.64
CA ALA A 89 12.57 12.48 7.47
C ALA A 89 12.45 14.01 7.31
N THR A 90 11.36 14.48 6.72
CA THR A 90 11.12 15.92 6.48
C THR A 90 10.65 16.64 7.75
N TYR A 91 9.76 16.00 8.52
CA TYR A 91 8.97 16.68 9.55
C TYR A 91 9.26 16.22 10.98
N ASN A 92 9.81 15.03 11.22
CA ASN A 92 10.20 14.66 12.59
C ASN A 92 11.36 15.56 13.07
N ARG A 93 11.41 15.82 14.38
CA ARG A 93 12.42 16.63 15.05
C ARG A 93 12.87 15.94 16.34
N PRO A 94 14.04 16.26 16.91
CA PRO A 94 14.42 15.75 18.22
C PRO A 94 13.32 15.99 19.25
N GLY A 95 12.85 14.92 19.91
CA GLY A 95 11.73 14.97 20.86
C GLY A 95 10.33 14.99 20.24
N HIS A 96 10.20 14.97 18.90
CA HIS A 96 8.92 14.99 18.17
C HIS A 96 8.93 13.98 17.02
N ASN A 97 8.42 12.79 17.30
CA ASN A 97 8.24 11.71 16.33
C ASN A 97 6.76 11.66 15.91
N ILE A 98 6.37 12.58 15.03
CA ILE A 98 4.97 12.81 14.65
C ILE A 98 4.50 11.95 13.47
N ILE A 99 5.43 11.38 12.72
CA ILE A 99 5.17 10.45 11.62
C ILE A 99 5.97 9.18 11.92
N ASP A 100 5.26 8.14 12.31
CA ASP A 100 5.85 6.86 12.70
C ASP A 100 4.82 5.72 12.59
N HIS A 101 4.59 5.26 11.37
CA HIS A 101 3.65 4.17 11.11
C HIS A 101 4.20 3.15 10.13
N TRP A 102 3.62 1.97 10.18
CA TRP A 102 4.08 0.80 9.43
C TRP A 102 3.16 0.53 8.24
N THR A 103 3.73 -0.06 7.20
CA THR A 103 2.98 -0.61 6.07
C THR A 103 3.08 -2.13 6.10
N TYR A 104 1.92 -2.78 6.24
CA TYR A 104 1.79 -4.24 6.16
C TYR A 104 1.07 -4.60 4.86
N VAL A 105 1.65 -5.51 4.09
CA VAL A 105 1.08 -5.96 2.82
C VAL A 105 0.96 -7.47 2.85
N PHE A 106 -0.23 -8.00 2.56
CA PHE A 106 -0.42 -9.43 2.38
C PHE A 106 -0.30 -9.77 0.89
N CYS A 107 0.40 -10.84 0.56
CA CYS A 107 0.51 -11.37 -0.80
C CYS A 107 0.50 -12.90 -0.81
N GLY A 108 0.11 -13.50 -1.93
CA GLY A 108 0.26 -14.94 -2.18
C GLY A 108 1.24 -15.22 -3.31
N ASP A 109 1.34 -16.48 -3.71
CA ASP A 109 2.23 -16.96 -4.77
C ASP A 109 2.09 -16.18 -6.07
N GLY A 110 0.84 -15.96 -6.53
CA GLY A 110 0.57 -15.24 -7.78
C GLY A 110 1.11 -13.81 -7.78
N CYS A 111 1.10 -13.11 -6.64
CA CYS A 111 1.72 -11.79 -6.54
C CYS A 111 3.25 -11.83 -6.64
N LEU A 112 3.88 -12.93 -6.21
CA LEU A 112 5.33 -13.10 -6.28
C LEU A 112 5.79 -13.62 -7.65
N MET A 113 4.93 -14.30 -8.41
CA MET A 113 5.20 -14.62 -9.80
C MET A 113 5.19 -13.37 -10.70
N GLU A 114 4.40 -12.36 -10.34
CA GLU A 114 4.24 -11.15 -11.13
C GLU A 114 5.50 -10.26 -11.16
N GLY A 115 5.91 -9.86 -12.36
CA GLY A 115 7.12 -9.06 -12.59
C GLY A 115 7.08 -7.70 -11.87
N ILE A 116 5.91 -7.06 -11.79
CA ILE A 116 5.72 -5.80 -11.05
C ILE A 116 6.02 -5.96 -9.55
N GLY A 117 5.67 -7.11 -8.97
CA GLY A 117 5.99 -7.42 -7.58
C GLY A 117 7.49 -7.52 -7.39
N GLN A 118 8.19 -8.23 -8.29
CA GLN A 118 9.64 -8.39 -8.25
C GLN A 118 10.40 -7.06 -8.43
N GLU A 119 9.98 -6.23 -9.40
CA GLU A 119 10.51 -4.89 -9.59
C GLU A 119 10.38 -4.04 -8.32
N SER A 120 9.19 -4.06 -7.71
CA SER A 120 8.86 -3.29 -6.50
C SER A 120 9.69 -3.74 -5.29
N LEU A 121 9.79 -5.05 -5.06
CA LEU A 121 10.56 -5.62 -3.94
C LEU A 121 12.06 -5.36 -4.11
N SER A 122 12.58 -5.50 -5.34
CA SER A 122 13.98 -5.14 -5.64
C SER A 122 14.29 -3.68 -5.23
N LEU A 123 13.41 -2.73 -5.56
CA LEU A 123 13.58 -1.33 -5.19
C LEU A 123 13.39 -1.09 -3.68
N ALA A 124 12.42 -1.74 -3.04
CA ALA A 124 12.19 -1.62 -1.59
C ALA A 124 13.41 -2.07 -0.77
N GLY A 125 14.05 -3.16 -1.20
CA GLY A 125 15.28 -3.67 -0.62
C GLY A 125 16.45 -2.69 -0.77
N HIS A 126 16.66 -2.15 -1.98
CA HIS A 126 17.66 -1.13 -2.25
C HIS A 126 17.49 0.12 -1.38
N LEU A 127 16.25 0.61 -1.23
CA LEU A 127 15.93 1.80 -0.43
C LEU A 127 15.98 1.54 1.08
N GLY A 128 16.06 0.27 1.51
CA GLY A 128 16.14 -0.09 2.94
C GLY A 128 14.88 0.29 3.72
N LEU A 129 13.69 0.16 3.11
CA LEU A 129 12.40 0.60 3.66
C LEU A 129 12.03 -0.17 4.94
N GLU A 130 12.54 0.28 6.08
CA GLU A 130 12.47 -0.48 7.32
C GLU A 130 11.08 -0.58 7.95
N LYS A 131 10.09 0.21 7.54
CA LYS A 131 8.71 0.10 8.04
C LYS A 131 7.77 -0.64 7.08
N PHE A 132 8.33 -1.20 6.00
CA PHE A 132 7.64 -2.09 5.08
C PHE A 132 7.76 -3.54 5.53
N VAL A 133 6.61 -4.21 5.67
CA VAL A 133 6.50 -5.63 6.02
C VAL A 133 5.60 -6.31 5.00
N LEU A 134 6.19 -7.20 4.19
CA LEU A 134 5.44 -8.11 3.33
C LEU A 134 5.15 -9.39 4.12
N VAL A 135 3.89 -9.83 4.11
CA VAL A 135 3.46 -11.11 4.66
C VAL A 135 3.05 -11.97 3.47
N TYR A 136 3.87 -12.97 3.18
CA TYR A 136 3.66 -13.91 2.09
C TYR A 136 2.97 -15.15 2.63
N ASP A 137 1.73 -15.36 2.19
CA ASP A 137 0.99 -16.60 2.38
C ASP A 137 1.53 -17.67 1.42
N SER A 138 2.40 -18.53 1.95
CA SER A 138 3.02 -19.64 1.23
C SER A 138 2.21 -20.90 1.47
N ASN A 139 1.15 -21.08 0.67
CA ASN A 139 0.23 -22.23 0.81
C ASN A 139 0.44 -23.31 -0.27
N HIS A 140 1.39 -23.10 -1.18
CA HIS A 140 1.79 -24.01 -2.25
C HIS A 140 0.69 -24.33 -3.28
N ILE A 141 -0.35 -23.49 -3.38
CA ILE A 141 -1.47 -23.66 -4.32
C ILE A 141 -1.71 -22.39 -5.13
N SER A 142 -1.90 -22.57 -6.44
CA SER A 142 -2.39 -21.58 -7.38
C SER A 142 -3.67 -22.09 -8.07
N ILE A 143 -4.20 -21.34 -9.05
CA ILE A 143 -5.39 -21.77 -9.81
C ILE A 143 -5.15 -23.10 -10.53
N ASP A 144 -3.95 -23.30 -11.09
CA ASP A 144 -3.60 -24.50 -11.86
C ASP A 144 -3.29 -25.72 -10.96
N GLY A 145 -3.31 -25.56 -9.63
CA GLY A 145 -2.90 -26.61 -8.68
C GLY A 145 -1.63 -26.24 -7.92
N SER A 146 -0.80 -27.25 -7.63
CA SER A 146 0.45 -27.08 -6.90
C SER A 146 1.35 -26.03 -7.53
N THR A 147 1.99 -25.20 -6.70
CA THR A 147 3.02 -24.25 -7.15
C THR A 147 4.22 -24.96 -7.82
N ASP A 148 4.45 -26.24 -7.55
CA ASP A 148 5.54 -27.01 -8.18
C ASP A 148 5.47 -27.02 -9.71
N LEU A 149 4.28 -26.78 -10.27
CA LEU A 149 4.06 -26.71 -11.71
C LEU A 149 4.76 -25.51 -12.38
N ALA A 150 4.94 -24.39 -11.66
CA ALA A 150 5.42 -23.14 -12.27
C ALA A 150 6.24 -22.21 -11.34
N PHE A 151 6.33 -22.51 -10.04
CA PHE A 151 6.94 -21.63 -9.03
C PHE A 151 7.65 -22.44 -7.93
N THR A 152 8.95 -22.69 -8.14
CA THR A 152 9.82 -23.53 -7.28
C THR A 152 11.04 -22.78 -6.74
N GLU A 153 11.00 -21.45 -6.76
CA GLU A 153 12.08 -20.61 -6.24
C GLU A 153 12.22 -20.75 -4.72
N GLN A 154 13.42 -20.47 -4.20
CA GLN A 154 13.67 -20.48 -2.74
C GLN A 154 13.47 -19.07 -2.17
N PRO A 155 12.32 -18.74 -1.56
CA PRO A 155 11.96 -17.36 -1.21
C PRO A 155 12.95 -16.73 -0.22
N LYS A 156 13.41 -17.50 0.77
CA LYS A 156 14.35 -16.97 1.78
C LYS A 156 15.63 -16.44 1.13
N GLN A 157 16.32 -17.27 0.36
CA GLN A 157 17.58 -16.93 -0.29
C GLN A 157 17.37 -15.80 -1.31
N LYS A 158 16.29 -15.87 -2.10
CA LYS A 158 15.95 -14.85 -3.08
C LYS A 158 15.77 -13.48 -2.43
N TYR A 159 14.92 -13.36 -1.41
CA TYR A 159 14.62 -12.04 -0.82
C TYR A 159 15.70 -11.55 0.13
N GLU A 160 16.46 -12.43 0.79
CA GLU A 160 17.69 -12.05 1.49
C GLU A 160 18.70 -11.41 0.51
N SER A 161 18.86 -11.96 -0.70
CA SER A 161 19.72 -11.39 -1.75
C SER A 161 19.23 -10.02 -2.24
N MET A 162 17.92 -9.77 -2.17
CA MET A 162 17.31 -8.46 -2.48
C MET A 162 17.40 -7.47 -1.30
N GLY A 163 18.00 -7.84 -0.17
CA GLY A 163 18.20 -6.94 0.96
C GLY A 163 17.09 -6.96 2.02
N PHE A 164 16.16 -7.92 1.97
CA PHE A 164 15.15 -8.11 3.00
C PHE A 164 15.72 -8.80 4.24
N HIS A 165 15.04 -8.59 5.37
CA HIS A 165 15.11 -9.50 6.50
C HIS A 165 13.94 -10.49 6.40
N VAL A 166 14.26 -11.76 6.18
CA VAL A 166 13.25 -12.82 6.00
C VAL A 166 13.05 -13.58 7.30
N ILE A 167 11.79 -13.76 7.69
CA ILE A 167 11.35 -14.52 8.85
C ILE A 167 10.48 -15.66 8.33
N MET A 168 10.83 -16.91 8.68
CA MET A 168 10.03 -18.09 8.35
C MET A 168 9.08 -18.39 9.50
N VAL A 169 7.81 -18.64 9.19
CA VAL A 169 6.81 -19.14 10.13
C VAL A 169 6.24 -20.44 9.55
N ASP A 170 6.74 -21.57 10.05
CA ASP A 170 6.47 -22.89 9.47
C ASP A 170 5.03 -23.38 9.69
N ASN A 171 4.35 -22.89 10.73
CA ASN A 171 2.97 -23.23 11.03
C ASN A 171 2.14 -21.95 11.20
N GLY A 172 1.62 -21.45 10.08
CA GLY A 172 0.72 -20.29 10.04
C GLY A 172 -0.73 -20.61 10.39
N ASP A 173 -1.13 -21.88 10.38
CA ASP A 173 -2.51 -22.30 10.66
C ASP A 173 -2.85 -22.20 12.16
N THR A 174 -1.89 -22.54 13.02
CA THR A 174 -2.10 -22.60 14.48
C THR A 174 -0.95 -22.06 15.32
N GLY A 175 0.18 -21.68 14.70
CA GLY A 175 1.38 -21.18 15.38
C GLY A 175 1.29 -19.72 15.83
N PHE A 176 0.26 -19.36 16.60
CA PHE A 176 -0.01 -17.98 16.99
C PHE A 176 1.18 -17.28 17.69
N ASP A 177 1.95 -18.00 18.52
CA ASP A 177 3.13 -17.43 19.20
C ASP A 177 4.28 -17.17 18.23
N ALA A 178 4.49 -18.04 17.25
CA ALA A 178 5.47 -17.81 16.19
C ALA A 178 5.08 -16.61 15.31
N ILE A 179 3.79 -16.47 15.00
CA ILE A 179 3.27 -15.30 14.27
C ILE A 179 3.50 -14.01 15.07
N ARG A 180 3.13 -13.98 16.36
CA ARG A 180 3.37 -12.82 17.25
C ARG A 180 4.85 -12.46 17.29
N LYS A 181 5.71 -13.47 17.49
CA LYS A 181 7.16 -13.30 17.51
C LYS A 181 7.70 -12.74 16.19
N ALA A 182 7.19 -13.19 15.05
CA ALA A 182 7.61 -12.67 13.75
C ALA A 182 7.32 -11.16 13.60
N PHE A 183 6.13 -10.71 13.99
CA PHE A 183 5.78 -9.29 13.98
C PHE A 183 6.56 -8.46 15.01
N GLU A 184 6.92 -9.04 16.15
CA GLU A 184 7.81 -8.39 17.13
C GLU A 184 9.24 -8.25 16.61
N ASP A 185 9.76 -9.28 15.96
CA ASP A 185 11.11 -9.30 15.40
C ASP A 185 11.23 -8.30 14.23
N CYS A 186 10.17 -8.14 13.42
CA CYS A 186 10.08 -7.08 12.41
C CYS A 186 10.38 -5.69 12.97
N LYS A 187 9.91 -5.38 14.19
CA LYS A 187 10.11 -4.05 14.81
C LYS A 187 11.53 -3.81 15.28
N LYS A 188 12.30 -4.86 15.56
CA LYS A 188 13.69 -4.80 16.03
C LYS A 188 14.67 -4.58 14.88
N VAL A 189 14.35 -5.06 13.68
CA VAL A 189 15.23 -4.95 12.51
C VAL A 189 15.11 -3.58 11.85
N LYS A 190 16.27 -2.93 11.69
CA LYS A 190 16.44 -1.60 11.11
C LYS A 190 17.16 -1.62 9.77
N GLY A 191 16.88 -0.62 8.93
CA GLY A 191 17.52 -0.41 7.64
C GLY A 191 17.27 -1.48 6.57
N LYS A 192 16.30 -2.38 6.76
CA LYS A 192 15.87 -3.40 5.79
C LYS A 192 14.34 -3.55 5.82
N PRO A 193 13.68 -3.71 4.66
CA PRO A 193 12.30 -4.20 4.63
C PRO A 193 12.21 -5.64 5.14
N LYS A 194 11.01 -6.06 5.55
CA LYS A 194 10.78 -7.40 6.10
C LYS A 194 9.89 -8.24 5.20
N LEU A 195 10.16 -9.53 5.19
CA LEU A 195 9.31 -10.55 4.60
C LEU A 195 9.04 -11.60 5.68
N ILE A 196 7.77 -11.79 6.03
CA ILE A 196 7.31 -12.95 6.80
C ILE A 196 6.80 -13.97 5.78
N VAL A 197 7.49 -15.10 5.66
CA VAL A 197 7.00 -16.26 4.89
C VAL A 197 6.16 -17.09 5.84
N LEU A 198 4.84 -17.07 5.64
CA LEU A 198 3.86 -17.73 6.47
C LEU A 198 3.37 -18.99 5.74
N ASN A 199 3.80 -20.17 6.19
CA ASN A 199 3.35 -21.42 5.62
C ASN A 199 1.96 -21.76 6.16
N THR A 200 0.96 -21.85 5.28
CA THR A 200 -0.43 -22.14 5.66
C THR A 200 -1.01 -23.27 4.81
N THR A 201 -2.17 -23.77 5.24
CA THR A 201 -3.01 -24.63 4.39
C THR A 201 -4.13 -23.80 3.78
N ILE A 202 -4.19 -23.70 2.45
CA ILE A 202 -5.32 -23.02 1.78
C ILE A 202 -6.65 -23.69 2.17
N GLY A 203 -7.64 -22.89 2.57
CA GLY A 203 -8.93 -23.39 3.06
C GLY A 203 -8.85 -24.19 4.36
N PHE A 204 -7.86 -23.93 5.22
CA PHE A 204 -7.64 -24.65 6.48
C PHE A 204 -8.94 -24.99 7.23
N GLY A 205 -9.13 -26.29 7.48
CA GLY A 205 -10.28 -26.84 8.17
C GLY A 205 -11.33 -27.47 7.25
N SER A 206 -11.44 -27.03 5.99
CA SER A 206 -12.33 -27.60 4.96
C SER A 206 -11.98 -29.06 4.67
N GLY A 207 -12.97 -29.86 4.23
CA GLY A 207 -12.73 -31.19 3.68
C GLY A 207 -11.92 -31.18 2.37
N LEU A 208 -11.80 -30.01 1.72
CA LEU A 208 -11.04 -29.79 0.48
C LEU A 208 -9.76 -28.94 0.71
N ALA A 209 -9.36 -28.74 1.97
CA ALA A 209 -8.19 -27.95 2.32
C ALA A 209 -6.90 -28.46 1.64
N GLY A 210 -6.00 -27.54 1.28
CA GLY A 210 -4.74 -27.87 0.61
C GLY A 210 -4.87 -28.17 -0.89
N THR A 211 -6.01 -27.85 -1.50
CA THR A 211 -6.25 -28.07 -2.94
C THR A 211 -6.69 -26.78 -3.65
N GLU A 212 -6.50 -26.72 -4.96
CA GLU A 212 -6.96 -25.61 -5.81
C GLU A 212 -8.49 -25.42 -5.78
N LYS A 213 -9.24 -26.45 -5.37
CA LYS A 213 -10.71 -26.44 -5.34
C LYS A 213 -11.29 -25.41 -4.36
N VAL A 214 -10.52 -25.02 -3.33
CA VAL A 214 -10.96 -24.02 -2.35
C VAL A 214 -10.49 -22.59 -2.68
N HIS A 215 -9.83 -22.39 -3.83
CA HIS A 215 -9.25 -21.10 -4.19
C HIS A 215 -10.29 -20.03 -4.53
N GLY A 216 -11.18 -20.32 -5.47
CA GLY A 216 -12.06 -19.32 -6.09
C GLY A 216 -13.54 -19.69 -6.17
N ALA A 217 -13.95 -20.78 -5.50
CA ALA A 217 -15.31 -21.29 -5.56
C ALA A 217 -15.94 -21.39 -4.15
N PRO A 218 -17.27 -21.20 -4.01
CA PRO A 218 -17.95 -21.45 -2.74
C PRO A 218 -17.79 -22.91 -2.29
N LEU A 219 -17.48 -23.13 -1.00
CA LEU A 219 -17.27 -24.45 -0.41
C LEU A 219 -18.51 -25.36 -0.40
N GLY A 220 -19.70 -24.77 -0.48
CA GLY A 220 -20.99 -25.46 -0.34
C GLY A 220 -21.43 -25.64 1.11
N ASP A 221 -22.74 -25.82 1.32
CA ASP A 221 -23.34 -25.80 2.66
C ASP A 221 -22.87 -26.96 3.56
N SER A 222 -22.61 -28.15 2.99
CA SER A 222 -22.15 -29.32 3.75
C SER A 222 -20.78 -29.09 4.38
N ASP A 223 -19.81 -28.60 3.59
CA ASP A 223 -18.45 -28.33 4.06
C ASP A 223 -18.45 -27.19 5.09
N ILE A 224 -19.27 -26.15 4.88
CA ILE A 224 -19.43 -25.05 5.85
C ILE A 224 -19.97 -25.56 7.20
N GLN A 225 -20.94 -26.49 7.21
CA GLN A 225 -21.49 -27.06 8.44
C GLN A 225 -20.44 -27.87 9.20
N GLN A 226 -19.72 -28.75 8.50
CA GLN A 226 -18.61 -29.52 9.06
C GLN A 226 -17.54 -28.59 9.64
N LEU A 227 -17.14 -27.55 8.91
CA LEU A 227 -16.12 -26.60 9.34
C LEU A 227 -16.49 -25.92 10.66
N LYS A 228 -17.75 -25.48 10.79
CA LYS A 228 -18.26 -24.90 12.03
C LYS A 228 -18.21 -25.90 13.17
N GLN A 229 -18.71 -27.13 12.97
CA GLN A 229 -18.66 -28.19 13.98
C GLN A 229 -17.23 -28.49 14.42
N ARG A 230 -16.29 -28.57 13.48
CA ARG A 230 -14.86 -28.81 13.74
C ARG A 230 -14.26 -27.74 14.64
N PHE A 231 -14.68 -26.48 14.50
CA PHE A 231 -14.22 -25.38 15.35
C PHE A 231 -15.12 -25.12 16.56
N GLY A 232 -16.02 -26.05 16.92
CA GLY A 232 -16.89 -25.91 18.09
C GLY A 232 -17.96 -24.83 17.94
N ARG A 233 -18.37 -24.51 16.71
CA ARG A 233 -19.32 -23.45 16.37
C ARG A 233 -20.66 -24.03 15.93
N ASP A 234 -21.72 -23.25 16.13
CA ASP A 234 -23.08 -23.62 15.74
C ASP A 234 -23.21 -23.70 14.20
N PRO A 235 -23.46 -24.89 13.61
CA PRO A 235 -23.51 -25.07 12.16
C PRO A 235 -24.66 -24.29 11.50
N SER A 236 -25.74 -24.00 12.24
CA SER A 236 -26.94 -23.35 11.71
C SER A 236 -26.78 -21.84 11.49
N LYS A 237 -25.88 -21.18 12.25
CA LYS A 237 -25.72 -19.73 12.22
C LYS A 237 -24.80 -19.29 11.08
N LYS A 238 -25.25 -18.39 10.21
CA LYS A 238 -24.43 -17.73 9.17
C LYS A 238 -24.16 -16.27 9.59
N PHE A 239 -22.97 -15.74 9.27
CA PHE A 239 -22.55 -14.38 9.65
C PHE A 239 -22.68 -14.11 11.16
N TYR A 240 -22.28 -15.07 11.99
CA TYR A 240 -22.34 -14.94 13.44
C TYR A 240 -20.96 -14.70 14.02
N VAL A 241 -20.85 -13.64 14.82
CA VAL A 241 -19.63 -13.23 15.52
C VAL A 241 -19.92 -13.34 17.01
N GLU A 242 -19.12 -14.11 17.75
CA GLU A 242 -19.25 -14.18 19.21
C GLU A 242 -18.93 -12.83 19.85
N GLU A 243 -19.60 -12.56 20.97
CA GLU A 243 -19.36 -11.36 21.77
C GLU A 243 -17.91 -11.29 22.24
N GLU A 244 -17.32 -12.41 22.66
CA GLU A 244 -15.90 -12.48 23.07
C GLU A 244 -14.94 -12.03 21.96
N VAL A 245 -15.24 -12.37 20.70
CA VAL A 245 -14.44 -11.90 19.55
C VAL A 245 -14.60 -10.39 19.40
N TYR A 246 -15.83 -9.88 19.48
CA TYR A 246 -16.09 -8.45 19.40
C TYR A 246 -15.36 -7.67 20.51
N ASP A 247 -15.35 -8.20 21.73
CA ASP A 247 -14.71 -7.57 22.88
C ASP A 247 -13.19 -7.48 22.71
N VAL A 248 -12.53 -8.50 22.17
CA VAL A 248 -11.09 -8.45 21.85
C VAL A 248 -10.78 -7.30 20.89
N PHE A 249 -11.56 -7.14 19.81
CA PHE A 249 -11.35 -6.05 18.85
C PHE A 249 -11.68 -4.68 19.45
N LYS A 250 -12.75 -4.59 20.24
CA LYS A 250 -13.16 -3.36 20.93
C LYS A 250 -12.08 -2.88 21.91
N GLN A 251 -11.47 -3.79 22.66
CA GLN A 251 -10.34 -3.48 23.55
C GLN A 251 -9.14 -2.95 22.75
N HIS A 252 -8.82 -3.57 21.61
CA HIS A 252 -7.73 -3.11 20.75
C HIS A 252 -8.01 -1.72 20.16
N VAL A 253 -9.23 -1.45 19.70
CA VAL A 253 -9.65 -0.12 19.21
C VAL A 253 -9.48 0.94 20.28
N ALA A 254 -9.90 0.67 21.53
CA ALA A 254 -9.73 1.62 22.63
C ALA A 254 -8.25 1.95 22.90
N VAL A 255 -7.35 0.97 22.81
CA VAL A 255 -5.89 1.20 22.91
C VAL A 255 -5.39 2.09 21.75
N CYS A 256 -5.87 1.86 20.54
CA CYS A 256 -5.52 2.66 19.37
C CYS A 256 -6.07 4.09 19.46
N GLU A 257 -7.28 4.28 19.99
CA GLU A 257 -7.85 5.60 20.26
C GLU A 257 -7.01 6.38 21.26
N GLN A 258 -6.56 5.74 22.35
CA GLN A 258 -5.65 6.37 23.31
C GLN A 258 -4.32 6.80 22.66
N LYS A 259 -3.73 5.96 21.80
CA LYS A 259 -2.53 6.33 21.03
C LYS A 259 -2.80 7.50 20.09
N HIS A 260 -3.98 7.55 19.46
CA HIS A 260 -4.35 8.66 18.58
C HIS A 260 -4.55 9.96 19.36
N GLU A 261 -5.17 9.94 20.54
CA GLU A 261 -5.28 11.12 21.41
C GLU A 261 -3.91 11.61 21.87
N ALA A 262 -3.01 10.70 22.27
CA ALA A 262 -1.64 11.03 22.63
C ALA A 262 -0.88 11.65 21.45
N TRP A 263 -1.06 11.10 20.24
CA TRP A 263 -0.49 11.64 19.02
C TRP A 263 -1.01 13.05 18.70
N LYS A 264 -2.31 13.32 18.86
CA LYS A 264 -2.87 14.67 18.70
C LYS A 264 -2.27 15.68 19.69
N ALA A 265 -2.07 15.26 20.93
CA ALA A 265 -1.39 16.09 21.92
C ALA A 265 0.07 16.36 21.53
N ALA A 266 0.79 15.34 21.05
CA ALA A 266 2.15 15.49 20.52
C ALA A 266 2.21 16.45 19.32
N MET A 267 1.26 16.34 18.38
CA MET A 267 1.13 17.28 17.25
C MET A 267 0.87 18.71 17.69
N LYS A 268 0.05 18.92 18.73
CA LYS A 268 -0.17 20.26 19.28
C LYS A 268 1.11 20.86 19.84
N LYS A 269 1.91 20.07 20.54
CA LYS A 269 3.23 20.48 21.04
C LYS A 269 4.19 20.79 19.89
N TYR A 270 4.25 19.90 18.90
CA TYR A 270 5.03 20.10 17.68
C TYR A 270 4.65 21.40 16.96
N ALA A 271 3.36 21.68 16.79
CA ALA A 271 2.89 22.91 16.14
C ALA A 271 3.20 24.19 16.92
N ALA A 272 3.31 24.11 18.24
CA ALA A 272 3.73 25.26 19.06
C ALA A 272 5.24 25.56 18.91
N GLU A 273 6.08 24.52 18.78
CA GLU A 273 7.53 24.66 18.64
C GLU A 273 7.99 24.87 17.19
N PHE A 274 7.28 24.29 16.22
CA PHE A 274 7.57 24.30 14.78
C PHE A 274 6.35 24.76 13.96
N PRO A 275 5.85 26.00 14.16
CA PRO A 275 4.60 26.45 13.57
C PRO A 275 4.62 26.48 12.04
N LYS A 276 5.77 26.78 11.42
CA LYS A 276 5.91 26.82 9.96
C LYS A 276 5.81 25.41 9.37
N GLU A 277 6.53 24.46 9.95
CA GLU A 277 6.57 23.07 9.49
C GLU A 277 5.25 22.36 9.75
N ALA A 278 4.59 22.62 10.88
CA ALA A 278 3.26 22.09 11.16
C ALA A 278 2.22 22.59 10.16
N ALA A 279 2.22 23.89 9.84
CA ALA A 279 1.35 24.46 8.82
C ALA A 279 1.63 23.88 7.43
N ALA A 280 2.92 23.69 7.08
CA ALA A 280 3.33 23.07 5.82
C ALA A 280 2.86 21.62 5.72
N LEU A 281 3.09 20.81 6.76
CA LEU A 281 2.63 19.42 6.84
C LEU A 281 1.10 19.33 6.71
N GLU A 282 0.36 20.17 7.44
CA GLU A 282 -1.09 20.18 7.39
C GLU A 282 -1.61 20.55 6.00
N ALA A 283 -1.06 21.59 5.37
CA ALA A 283 -1.40 21.98 4.01
C ALA A 283 -1.10 20.86 3.00
N GLN A 284 0.08 20.25 3.12
CA GLN A 284 0.54 19.16 2.27
C GLN A 284 -0.40 17.94 2.37
N LEU A 285 -0.76 17.51 3.58
CA LEU A 285 -1.66 16.37 3.79
C LEU A 285 -3.10 16.64 3.33
N LYS A 286 -3.55 17.90 3.35
CA LYS A 286 -4.83 18.32 2.79
C LYS A 286 -4.80 18.46 1.26
N GLY A 287 -3.64 18.32 0.62
CA GLY A 287 -3.47 18.57 -0.81
C GLY A 287 -3.68 20.03 -1.20
N VAL A 288 -3.47 20.97 -0.27
CA VAL A 288 -3.58 22.40 -0.53
C VAL A 288 -2.30 22.87 -1.23
N LEU A 289 -2.46 23.35 -2.46
CA LEU A 289 -1.37 23.95 -3.22
C LEU A 289 -1.13 25.40 -2.78
N PRO A 290 0.13 25.88 -2.74
CA PRO A 290 0.44 27.28 -2.44
C PRO A 290 -0.26 28.24 -3.40
N SER A 291 -0.76 29.38 -2.93
CA SER A 291 -1.37 30.38 -3.82
C SER A 291 -0.38 30.90 -4.86
N GLY A 292 -0.88 31.24 -6.06
CA GLY A 292 -0.05 31.82 -7.13
C GLY A 292 0.93 30.86 -7.81
N TRP A 293 0.96 29.56 -7.46
CA TRP A 293 1.88 28.60 -8.08
C TRP A 293 1.76 28.56 -9.62
N LYS A 294 0.54 28.72 -10.15
CA LYS A 294 0.27 28.71 -11.60
C LYS A 294 0.85 29.92 -12.31
N SER A 295 0.81 31.12 -11.71
CA SER A 295 1.30 32.34 -12.35
C SER A 295 2.82 32.41 -12.42
N GLN A 296 3.52 31.51 -11.73
CA GLN A 296 4.98 31.39 -11.79
C GLN A 296 5.47 30.41 -12.87
N LEU A 297 4.54 29.70 -13.53
CA LEU A 297 4.91 28.76 -14.59
C LEU A 297 5.54 29.49 -15.78
N PRO A 298 6.62 28.96 -16.36
CA PRO A 298 7.24 29.58 -17.52
C PRO A 298 6.30 29.46 -18.72
N LEU A 299 6.08 30.57 -19.44
CA LEU A 299 5.29 30.56 -20.67
C LEU A 299 6.04 29.83 -21.81
N ASN A 300 7.37 29.93 -21.83
CA ASN A 300 8.26 29.36 -22.86
C ASN A 300 8.05 29.92 -24.29
N ASP A 301 7.32 31.02 -24.44
CA ASP A 301 6.87 31.56 -25.74
C ASP A 301 7.98 32.05 -26.68
N ALA A 302 9.17 32.37 -26.14
CA ALA A 302 10.23 33.07 -26.87
C ALA A 302 11.31 32.15 -27.50
N SER A 303 11.19 30.82 -27.37
CA SER A 303 12.28 29.90 -27.74
C SER A 303 11.79 28.60 -28.38
N LYS A 304 12.38 28.20 -29.53
CA LYS A 304 12.17 26.87 -30.14
C LYS A 304 12.80 25.79 -29.25
N ILE A 305 12.02 25.27 -28.30
CA ILE A 305 12.44 24.18 -27.40
C ILE A 305 11.56 22.95 -27.57
N ALA A 306 12.12 21.77 -27.31
CA ALA A 306 11.33 20.54 -27.23
C ALA A 306 10.40 20.58 -26.00
N THR A 307 9.21 19.99 -26.10
CA THR A 307 8.24 19.94 -24.99
C THR A 307 8.79 19.24 -23.73
N ARG A 308 9.71 18.27 -23.89
CA ARG A 308 10.46 17.69 -22.75
C ARG A 308 11.30 18.73 -21.99
N LYS A 309 11.88 19.71 -22.68
CA LYS A 309 12.65 20.80 -22.06
C LYS A 309 11.72 21.83 -21.42
N ALA A 310 10.57 22.10 -22.04
CA ALA A 310 9.51 22.91 -21.42
C ALA A 310 8.99 22.26 -20.11
N SER A 311 8.89 20.92 -20.08
CA SER A 311 8.58 20.15 -18.87
C SER A 311 9.64 20.32 -17.78
N GLU A 312 10.94 20.25 -18.13
CA GLU A 312 12.03 20.50 -17.17
C GLU A 312 11.96 21.92 -16.56
N ASN A 313 11.76 22.94 -17.41
CA ASN A 313 11.60 24.32 -16.95
C ASN A 313 10.41 24.43 -15.98
N THR A 314 9.31 23.77 -16.31
CA THR A 314 8.10 23.71 -15.48
C THR A 314 8.38 23.02 -14.15
N LEU A 315 9.05 21.87 -14.15
CA LEU A 315 9.44 21.15 -12.94
C LEU A 315 10.35 21.99 -12.04
N GLY A 316 11.24 22.82 -12.61
CA GLY A 316 12.10 23.72 -11.84
C GLY A 316 11.30 24.69 -10.97
N THR A 317 10.27 25.31 -11.56
CA THR A 317 9.32 26.16 -10.82
C THR A 317 8.48 25.35 -9.85
N LEU A 318 7.94 24.20 -10.26
CA LEU A 318 7.02 23.42 -9.42
C LEU A 318 7.71 22.86 -8.17
N PHE A 319 8.93 22.33 -8.28
CA PHE A 319 9.69 21.82 -7.13
C PHE A 319 10.03 22.92 -6.10
N SER A 320 10.21 24.16 -6.56
CA SER A 320 10.51 25.31 -5.70
C SER A 320 9.28 25.78 -4.90
N ASN A 321 8.08 25.51 -5.40
CA ASN A 321 6.83 25.98 -4.79
C ASN A 321 6.08 24.88 -4.05
N ILE A 322 6.06 23.66 -4.57
CA ILE A 322 5.20 22.58 -4.09
C ILE A 322 6.04 21.58 -3.31
N SER A 323 6.03 21.70 -1.98
CA SER A 323 6.79 20.80 -1.09
C SER A 323 6.41 19.33 -1.25
N GLY A 324 5.12 19.05 -1.47
CA GLY A 324 4.61 17.70 -1.71
C GLY A 324 4.85 17.13 -3.10
N LEU A 325 5.52 17.87 -4.01
CA LEU A 325 5.93 17.32 -5.30
C LEU A 325 7.10 16.36 -5.08
N ILE A 326 6.91 15.11 -5.51
CA ILE A 326 7.89 14.05 -5.48
C ILE A 326 7.83 13.31 -6.82
N GLY A 327 8.95 12.84 -7.32
CA GLY A 327 8.91 12.05 -8.54
C GLY A 327 10.25 11.56 -8.98
N GLY A 328 10.33 11.01 -10.17
CA GLY A 328 11.53 10.33 -10.61
C GLY A 328 11.50 9.92 -12.05
N SER A 329 12.40 9.01 -12.41
CA SER A 329 12.41 8.40 -13.72
C SER A 329 12.87 6.95 -13.66
N SER A 330 12.32 6.15 -14.57
CA SER A 330 12.78 4.79 -14.84
C SER A 330 14.07 4.82 -15.68
N ASP A 331 15.18 5.18 -15.02
CA ASP A 331 16.53 5.25 -15.60
C ASP A 331 16.70 6.18 -16.81
N LEU A 332 15.78 7.13 -17.00
CA LEU A 332 15.77 8.06 -18.14
C LEU A 332 15.83 9.53 -17.68
N THR A 333 16.39 9.80 -16.50
CA THR A 333 16.43 11.16 -15.91
C THR A 333 16.93 12.24 -16.87
N THR A 334 18.02 12.00 -17.59
CA THR A 334 18.63 12.95 -18.52
C THR A 334 17.92 13.00 -19.88
N SER A 335 17.16 11.97 -20.24
CA SER A 335 16.38 11.90 -21.48
C SER A 335 15.01 12.53 -21.34
N ASN A 336 14.34 12.28 -20.20
CA ASN A 336 13.05 12.85 -19.84
C ASN A 336 13.16 14.26 -19.26
N LEU A 337 14.36 14.65 -18.79
CA LEU A 337 14.64 15.94 -18.15
C LEU A 337 13.77 16.18 -16.90
N THR A 338 13.66 15.16 -16.04
CA THR A 338 12.78 15.18 -14.86
C THR A 338 13.44 15.69 -13.59
N ARG A 339 14.74 16.01 -13.63
CA ARG A 339 15.54 16.46 -12.49
C ARG A 339 16.22 17.81 -12.79
N PRO A 340 15.47 18.92 -12.80
CA PRO A 340 16.01 20.23 -13.16
C PRO A 340 17.11 20.66 -12.18
N ASN A 341 18.26 21.09 -12.70
CA ASN A 341 19.39 21.55 -11.87
C ASN A 341 19.01 22.74 -10.98
N SER A 342 18.11 23.62 -11.44
CA SER A 342 17.63 24.79 -10.69
C SER A 342 16.88 24.43 -9.40
N ALA A 343 16.33 23.22 -9.29
CA ALA A 343 15.59 22.77 -8.11
C ALA A 343 16.50 22.17 -7.02
N ALA A 344 17.81 22.06 -7.26
CA ALA A 344 18.81 21.55 -6.32
C ALA A 344 18.35 20.26 -5.58
N LEU A 345 17.75 19.33 -6.32
CA LEU A 345 17.11 18.16 -5.73
C LEU A 345 18.13 17.23 -5.08
N THR A 346 17.68 16.55 -4.03
CA THR A 346 18.34 15.40 -3.43
C THR A 346 17.56 14.15 -3.77
N ASP A 347 18.26 13.07 -4.07
CA ASP A 347 17.65 11.80 -4.41
C ASP A 347 17.09 11.14 -3.13
N PHE A 348 15.89 10.53 -3.22
CA PHE A 348 15.36 9.70 -2.15
C PHE A 348 16.18 8.41 -2.10
N GLN A 349 16.96 8.25 -1.05
CA GLN A 349 17.84 7.11 -0.82
C GLN A 349 17.83 6.76 0.67
N LYS A 350 18.32 5.57 1.03
CA LYS A 350 18.43 5.14 2.44
C LYS A 350 19.13 6.17 3.34
N ALA A 351 20.17 6.83 2.83
CA ALA A 351 20.93 7.85 3.56
C ALA A 351 20.31 9.27 3.47
N THR A 352 19.42 9.50 2.51
CA THR A 352 18.77 10.78 2.26
C THR A 352 17.25 10.60 2.08
N PRO A 353 16.54 10.06 3.09
CA PRO A 353 15.11 9.76 2.99
C PRO A 353 14.23 11.00 2.80
N GLN A 354 14.72 12.20 3.13
CA GLN A 354 14.06 13.47 2.85
C GLN A 354 14.07 13.85 1.35
N GLY A 355 14.85 13.14 0.52
CA GLY A 355 14.96 13.41 -0.91
C GLY A 355 13.61 13.36 -1.64
N ARG A 356 13.48 14.16 -2.70
CA ARG A 356 12.24 14.28 -3.50
C ARG A 356 12.37 13.73 -4.92
N TYR A 357 13.53 13.18 -5.27
CA TYR A 357 13.78 12.57 -6.57
C TYR A 357 14.07 11.07 -6.45
N ILE A 358 13.21 10.21 -6.99
CA ILE A 358 13.32 8.75 -6.89
C ILE A 358 14.04 8.21 -8.13
N ARG A 359 15.05 7.37 -7.91
CA ARG A 359 15.70 6.58 -8.97
C ARG A 359 15.00 5.22 -9.04
N PHE A 360 14.02 5.08 -9.94
CA PHE A 360 13.26 3.84 -10.06
C PHE A 360 14.07 2.70 -10.69
N GLY A 361 15.12 3.03 -11.47
CA GLY A 361 15.78 2.07 -12.37
C GLY A 361 14.85 1.65 -13.53
N VAL A 362 15.24 0.66 -14.32
CA VAL A 362 14.43 0.18 -15.46
C VAL A 362 13.26 -0.68 -14.96
N ARG A 363 12.26 0.00 -14.36
CA ARG A 363 11.14 -0.58 -13.61
C ARG A 363 9.86 0.23 -13.81
N GLU A 364 9.42 0.39 -15.06
CA GLU A 364 8.28 1.26 -15.39
C GLU A 364 6.99 0.81 -14.71
N HIS A 365 6.77 -0.51 -14.62
CA HIS A 365 5.52 -1.05 -14.06
C HIS A 365 5.46 -0.79 -12.56
N ALA A 366 6.55 -1.11 -11.83
CA ALA A 366 6.65 -0.79 -10.41
C ALA A 366 6.64 0.72 -10.16
N MET A 367 7.27 1.54 -11.00
CA MET A 367 7.21 3.00 -10.88
C MET A 367 5.75 3.47 -10.83
N CYS A 368 4.89 2.99 -11.73
CA CYS A 368 3.48 3.36 -11.76
C CYS A 368 2.72 2.92 -10.50
N ALA A 369 2.89 1.67 -10.04
CA ALA A 369 2.23 1.19 -8.81
C ALA A 369 2.74 1.91 -7.55
N ILE A 370 4.04 2.17 -7.47
CA ILE A 370 4.65 2.93 -6.36
C ILE A 370 4.09 4.35 -6.32
N MET A 371 3.90 5.00 -7.46
CA MET A 371 3.26 6.32 -7.50
C MET A 371 1.82 6.27 -6.99
N ASN A 372 1.05 5.24 -7.32
CA ASN A 372 -0.30 5.05 -6.78
C ASN A 372 -0.26 4.93 -5.24
N GLY A 373 0.69 4.16 -4.70
CA GLY A 373 0.94 4.07 -3.27
C GLY A 373 1.30 5.40 -2.60
N ILE A 374 2.24 6.15 -3.18
CA ILE A 374 2.63 7.47 -2.69
C ILE A 374 1.42 8.43 -2.67
N HIS A 375 0.60 8.40 -3.73
CA HIS A 375 -0.63 9.17 -3.80
C HIS A 375 -1.65 8.74 -2.72
N ALA A 376 -1.84 7.42 -2.55
CA ALA A 376 -2.78 6.81 -1.62
C ALA A 376 -2.45 7.13 -0.16
N HIS A 377 -1.15 7.24 0.18
CA HIS A 377 -0.72 7.70 1.50
C HIS A 377 -1.27 9.10 1.82
N GLY A 378 -1.27 10.01 0.83
CA GLY A 378 -1.58 11.42 1.02
C GLY A 378 -0.36 12.23 1.43
N GLY A 379 -0.45 13.55 1.19
CA GLY A 379 0.69 14.45 1.36
C GLY A 379 1.56 14.61 0.12
N PHE A 380 1.30 13.88 -0.98
CA PHE A 380 2.17 13.93 -2.15
C PHE A 380 1.42 14.10 -3.46
N ILE A 381 2.13 14.67 -4.43
CA ILE A 381 1.78 14.73 -5.84
C ILE A 381 2.90 14.01 -6.57
N PRO A 382 2.78 12.68 -6.78
CA PRO A 382 3.81 11.90 -7.43
C PRO A 382 3.83 12.11 -8.96
N PHE A 383 5.02 12.03 -9.57
CA PHE A 383 5.19 11.92 -11.01
C PHE A 383 6.33 10.95 -11.38
N GLY A 384 6.28 10.41 -12.60
CA GLY A 384 7.24 9.44 -13.10
C GLY A 384 7.56 9.67 -14.57
N GLY A 385 8.84 9.59 -14.93
CA GLY A 385 9.32 9.75 -16.30
C GLY A 385 9.82 8.45 -16.90
N THR A 386 9.33 8.10 -18.08
CA THR A 386 9.94 7.13 -19.00
C THR A 386 9.66 7.56 -20.45
N PHE A 387 10.15 6.83 -21.45
CA PHE A 387 9.69 7.03 -22.83
C PHE A 387 8.24 6.56 -23.00
N LEU A 388 7.45 7.31 -23.76
CA LEU A 388 6.02 7.05 -23.97
C LEU A 388 5.75 5.60 -24.42
N ASN A 389 6.61 5.04 -25.26
CA ASN A 389 6.48 3.68 -25.77
C ASN A 389 6.56 2.61 -24.66
N PHE A 390 7.36 2.83 -23.61
CA PHE A 390 7.53 1.87 -22.52
C PHE A 390 6.38 1.88 -21.52
N LEU A 391 5.53 2.92 -21.53
CA LEU A 391 4.27 2.90 -20.79
C LEU A 391 3.26 1.92 -21.40
N ALA A 392 3.17 1.88 -22.74
CA ALA A 392 2.20 1.04 -23.44
C ALA A 392 2.50 -0.45 -23.33
N THR A 393 3.79 -0.84 -23.29
CA THR A 393 4.21 -2.25 -23.16
C THR A 393 3.96 -2.87 -21.77
N ARG A 394 3.45 -2.08 -20.81
CA ARG A 394 3.22 -2.50 -19.42
C ARG A 394 1.77 -2.37 -18.96
N LEU A 395 0.88 -1.84 -19.81
CA LEU A 395 -0.56 -2.06 -19.67
C LEU A 395 -0.83 -3.45 -20.24
N VAL A 396 -1.16 -4.41 -19.38
CA VAL A 396 -1.66 -5.71 -19.83
C VAL A 396 -2.94 -5.43 -20.61
N LEU A 397 -2.87 -5.55 -21.94
CA LEU A 397 -4.03 -5.50 -22.81
C LEU A 397 -4.85 -6.76 -22.53
N PHE A 398 -5.83 -6.65 -21.63
CA PHE A 398 -6.99 -7.53 -21.72
C PHE A 398 -7.68 -7.17 -23.03
N ALA A 399 -7.40 -7.93 -24.08
CA ALA A 399 -8.20 -7.89 -25.28
C ALA A 399 -9.61 -8.34 -24.88
N SER A 400 -10.52 -7.39 -24.70
CA SER A 400 -11.95 -7.72 -24.72
C SER A 400 -12.25 -8.36 -26.07
N PRO A 401 -12.88 -9.53 -26.13
CA PRO A 401 -13.36 -10.05 -27.40
C PRO A 401 -14.36 -9.05 -28.01
N PRO A 402 -14.41 -8.95 -29.35
CA PRO A 402 -15.16 -7.92 -30.08
C PRO A 402 -16.66 -7.91 -29.80
#